data_AF-A0A3D2L7G5-F1
#
_entry.id   AF-A0A3D2L7G5-F1
#
_cell.length_a   1.000
_cell.length_b   1.000
_cell.length_c   1.000
_cell.angle_alpha   90.00
_cell.angle_beta   90.00
_cell.angle_gamma   90.00
#
_symmetry.space_group_name_H-M   'P 1'
#
loop_
_entity.id
_entity.type
_entity.pdbx_description
1 polymer ?
#
loop_
_entity_poly.entity_id
_entity_poly.type
_entity_poly.pdbx_seq_one_letter_code
_entity_poly.pdbx_strand_id
1 'polypeptide(L)'
;GVQGIARDLAAAGAGRFLHADVKKVVGTKECPVEIRLDAPEACPVFAGAVIVGVTNGPSPEWMQQRLKAVGIQPKSLLVDVTNYISLDRARPLHAYDAAKLAGPVVARLGRKGEVLEALDGKTYKVGEEMCVITDDSGVIGLGG
;
A
#
# COMPACT_ATOMS: atom_id res chain seq x y z
N GLY A 1 14.27 -1.54 4.28
CA GLY A 1 14.08 -0.29 3.54
C GLY A 1 15.26 0.64 3.76
N VAL A 2 15.41 1.67 2.93
CA VAL A 2 16.55 2.62 2.97
C VAL A 2 16.78 3.18 4.38
N GLN A 3 15.72 3.56 5.09
CA GLN A 3 15.81 4.08 6.47
C GLN A 3 16.39 3.07 7.47
N GLY A 4 16.08 1.78 7.30
CA GLY A 4 16.64 0.71 8.14
C GLY A 4 18.13 0.54 7.90
N ILE A 5 18.53 0.46 6.63
CA ILE A 5 19.95 0.34 6.23
C ILE A 5 20.75 1.55 6.74
N ALA A 6 20.22 2.76 6.58
CA ALA A 6 20.88 3.98 7.08
C ALA A 6 21.05 3.97 8.61
N ARG A 7 20.08 3.40 9.34
CA ARG A 7 20.16 3.24 10.80
C ARG A 7 21.23 2.23 11.19
N ASP A 8 21.29 1.09 10.51
CA ASP A 8 22.28 0.04 10.77
C ASP A 8 23.71 0.53 10.47
N LEU A 9 23.90 1.25 9.37
CA LEU A 9 25.18 1.86 9.01
C LEU A 9 25.63 2.89 10.06
N ALA A 10 24.71 3.72 10.58
CA ALA A 10 25.05 4.66 11.64
C ALA A 10 25.41 3.95 12.95
N ALA A 11 24.68 2.89 13.31
CA ALA A 11 25.00 2.06 14.48
C ALA A 11 26.39 1.38 14.34
N ALA A 12 26.78 1.03 13.11
CA ALA A 12 28.10 0.48 12.79
C ALA A 12 29.23 1.55 12.73
N GLY A 13 28.93 2.83 12.97
CA GLY A 13 29.91 3.91 12.99
C GLY A 13 30.25 4.52 11.63
N ALA A 14 29.49 4.19 10.57
CA ALA A 14 29.71 4.76 9.23
C ALA A 14 29.26 6.23 9.08
N GLY A 15 28.68 6.82 10.13
CA GLY A 15 28.24 8.20 10.15
C GLY A 15 27.12 8.46 11.16
N ARG A 16 26.40 9.57 10.98
CA ARG A 16 25.26 9.94 11.81
C ARG A 16 23.94 9.63 11.12
N PHE A 17 23.05 8.93 11.80
CA PHE A 17 21.68 8.74 11.33
C PHE A 17 20.90 10.06 11.41
N LEU A 18 20.37 10.51 10.27
CA LEU A 18 19.50 11.69 10.21
C LEU A 18 18.06 11.24 10.32
N HIS A 19 17.51 11.31 11.53
CA HIS A 19 16.09 11.05 11.73
C HIS A 19 15.25 12.21 11.14
N ALA A 20 14.24 11.85 10.35
CA ALA A 20 13.26 12.79 9.85
C ALA A 20 11.88 12.35 10.32
N ASP A 21 11.32 13.08 11.29
CA ASP A 21 9.98 12.82 11.80
C ASP A 21 8.95 12.88 10.67
N VAL A 22 8.06 11.89 10.64
CA VAL A 22 6.93 11.91 9.71
C VAL A 22 5.93 12.92 10.23
N LYS A 23 5.76 14.02 9.50
CA LYS A 23 4.74 15.03 9.82
C LYS A 23 3.37 14.39 9.77
N LYS A 24 2.61 14.52 10.86
CA LYS A 24 1.22 14.08 10.91
C LYS A 24 0.40 14.88 9.91
N VAL A 25 -0.29 14.19 9.03
CA VAL A 25 -1.30 14.79 8.14
C VAL A 25 -2.65 14.65 8.84
N VAL A 26 -3.31 15.77 9.09
CA VAL A 26 -4.64 15.79 9.70
C VAL A 26 -5.68 15.74 8.60
N GLY A 27 -6.58 14.76 8.66
CA GLY A 27 -7.70 14.65 7.74
C GLY A 27 -8.62 15.87 7.85
N THR A 28 -9.17 16.32 6.72
CA THR A 28 -10.07 17.48 6.69
C THR A 28 -11.52 17.10 6.95
N LYS A 29 -11.87 15.81 6.82
CA LYS A 29 -13.21 15.24 6.98
C LYS A 29 -13.10 13.78 7.45
N GLU A 30 -14.22 13.22 7.87
CA GLU A 30 -14.33 11.78 8.10
C GLU A 30 -14.09 11.00 6.81
N CYS A 31 -13.50 9.81 6.95
CA CYS A 31 -13.27 8.93 5.81
C CYS A 31 -14.62 8.42 5.29
N PRO A 32 -14.99 8.68 4.02
CA PRO A 32 -16.29 8.28 3.49
C PRO A 32 -16.39 6.77 3.22
N VAL A 33 -15.25 6.06 3.28
CA VAL A 33 -15.17 4.60 3.11
C VAL A 33 -14.91 3.99 4.47
N GLU A 34 -15.80 3.10 4.91
CA GLU A 34 -15.60 2.29 6.10
C GLU A 34 -14.44 1.32 5.86
N ILE A 35 -13.49 1.28 6.80
CA ILE A 35 -12.36 0.35 6.79
C ILE A 35 -12.58 -0.64 7.93
N ARG A 36 -12.71 -1.93 7.59
CA ARG A 36 -13.00 -2.99 8.55
C ARG A 36 -11.93 -4.08 8.55
N LEU A 37 -11.69 -4.66 9.71
CA LEU A 37 -10.76 -5.76 9.91
C LEU A 37 -11.50 -6.91 10.58
N ASP A 38 -11.72 -8.00 9.83
CA ASP A 38 -12.48 -9.17 10.29
C ASP A 38 -11.57 -10.38 10.59
N ALA A 39 -10.26 -10.29 10.33
CA ALA A 39 -9.27 -11.35 10.57
C ALA A 39 -7.97 -10.81 11.21
N PRO A 40 -8.01 -10.35 12.48
CA PRO A 40 -6.85 -9.76 13.16
C PRO A 40 -5.65 -10.73 13.31
N GLU A 41 -5.91 -12.04 13.29
CA GLU A 41 -4.88 -13.08 13.31
C GLU A 41 -4.06 -13.14 12.02
N ALA A 42 -4.65 -12.77 10.88
CA ALA A 42 -3.98 -12.72 9.58
C ALA A 42 -3.51 -11.30 9.22
N CYS A 43 -4.21 -10.28 9.72
CA CYS A 43 -3.89 -8.88 9.50
C CYS A 43 -4.06 -8.10 10.81
N PRO A 44 -3.00 -7.90 11.63
CA PRO A 44 -3.16 -7.27 12.94
C PRO A 44 -3.57 -5.80 12.88
N VAL A 45 -3.32 -5.13 11.75
CA VAL A 45 -3.67 -3.72 11.53
C VAL A 45 -4.05 -3.50 10.08
N PHE A 46 -5.25 -2.97 9.86
CA PHE A 46 -5.71 -2.50 8.56
C PHE A 46 -6.20 -1.06 8.67
N ALA A 47 -5.68 -0.18 7.82
CA ALA A 47 -5.98 1.24 7.86
C ALA A 47 -6.00 1.82 6.46
N GLY A 48 -6.93 2.75 6.23
CA GLY A 48 -7.09 3.45 4.97
C GLY A 48 -7.30 4.94 5.17
N ALA A 49 -7.06 5.71 4.12
CA ALA A 49 -7.41 7.12 4.04
C ALA A 49 -7.85 7.44 2.61
N VAL A 50 -8.87 8.28 2.47
CA VAL A 50 -9.32 8.78 1.17
C VAL A 50 -8.66 10.12 0.91
N ILE A 51 -8.00 10.23 -0.25
CA ILE A 51 -7.39 11.47 -0.74
C ILE A 51 -8.15 11.90 -1.98
N VAL A 52 -8.68 13.12 -1.98
CA VAL A 52 -9.48 13.69 -3.07
C VAL A 52 -8.69 14.73 -3.87
N GLY A 53 -9.10 14.95 -5.12
CA GLY A 53 -8.49 15.97 -5.98
C GLY A 53 -7.09 15.62 -6.48
N VAL A 54 -6.75 14.32 -6.54
CA VAL A 54 -5.45 13.86 -7.01
C VAL A 54 -5.46 13.73 -8.53
N THR A 55 -4.42 14.27 -9.19
CA THR A 55 -4.15 14.01 -10.61
C THR A 55 -3.07 12.95 -10.72
N ASN A 56 -3.39 11.81 -11.34
CA ASN A 56 -2.41 10.76 -11.58
C ASN A 56 -1.69 11.01 -12.92
N GLY A 57 -0.44 11.44 -12.84
CA GLY A 57 0.44 11.70 -13.98
C GLY A 57 1.84 11.14 -13.75
N PRO A 58 2.88 11.61 -14.45
CA PRO A 58 4.26 11.23 -14.14
C PRO A 58 4.65 11.65 -12.72
N SER A 59 5.45 10.82 -12.03
CA SER A 59 6.04 11.22 -10.74
C SER A 59 7.14 12.28 -10.93
N PRO A 60 7.49 13.07 -9.90
CA PRO A 60 8.58 14.04 -9.99
C PRO A 60 9.92 13.38 -10.33
N GLU A 61 10.79 14.11 -11.04
CA GLU A 61 12.05 13.57 -11.56
C GLU A 61 12.94 12.94 -10.47
N TRP A 62 13.05 13.57 -9.31
CA TRP A 62 13.84 13.06 -8.19
C TRP A 62 13.36 11.67 -7.70
N MET A 63 12.05 11.42 -7.76
CA MET A 63 11.46 10.15 -7.35
C MET A 63 11.74 9.09 -8.41
N GLN A 64 11.55 9.45 -9.68
CA GLN A 64 11.86 8.57 -10.81
C GLN A 64 13.33 8.13 -10.80
N GLN A 65 14.26 9.07 -10.57
CA GLN A 65 15.69 8.77 -10.49
C GLN A 65 16.00 7.77 -9.37
N ARG A 66 15.41 7.96 -8.19
CA ARG A 66 15.59 7.05 -7.05
C ARG A 66 15.01 5.66 -7.29
N LEU A 67 13.83 5.57 -7.91
CA LEU A 67 13.23 4.29 -8.29
C LEU A 67 14.08 3.54 -9.33
N LYS A 68 14.54 4.25 -10.37
CA LYS A 68 15.41 3.67 -11.40
C LYS A 68 16.75 3.17 -10.84
N ALA A 69 17.32 3.88 -9.86
CA ALA A 69 18.57 3.49 -9.22
C ALA A 69 18.50 2.14 -8.49
N VAL A 70 17.29 1.67 -8.14
CA VAL A 70 17.05 0.35 -7.53
C VAL A 70 16.33 -0.61 -8.48
N GLY A 71 16.35 -0.33 -9.79
CA GLY A 71 15.81 -1.20 -10.82
C GLY A 71 14.29 -1.14 -11.03
N ILE A 72 13.59 -0.21 -10.38
CA ILE A 72 12.14 -0.04 -10.57
C ILE A 72 11.89 0.94 -11.71
N GLN A 73 11.10 0.51 -12.70
CA GLN A 73 10.62 1.37 -13.78
C GLN A 73 9.44 2.21 -13.30
N PRO A 74 9.53 3.56 -13.29
CA PRO A 74 8.42 4.43 -12.93
C PRO A 74 7.21 4.21 -13.83
N LYS A 75 6.01 4.32 -13.27
CA LYS A 75 4.73 4.05 -13.98
C LYS A 75 3.78 5.23 -13.93
N SER A 76 3.43 5.68 -12.74
CA SER A 76 2.53 6.81 -12.50
C SER A 76 2.72 7.31 -11.09
N LEU A 77 2.34 8.55 -10.80
CA LEU A 77 2.53 9.19 -9.51
C LEU A 77 2.03 8.31 -8.36
N LEU A 78 0.82 7.77 -8.46
CA LEU A 78 0.24 6.96 -7.40
C LEU A 78 1.00 5.64 -7.17
N VAL A 79 1.36 4.94 -8.24
CA VAL A 79 2.14 3.69 -8.17
C VAL A 79 3.57 3.95 -7.69
N ASP A 80 4.17 5.05 -8.13
CA ASP A 80 5.54 5.39 -7.79
C ASP A 80 5.65 5.84 -6.34
N VAL A 81 4.66 6.56 -5.81
CA VAL A 81 4.61 6.93 -4.39
C VAL A 81 4.51 5.70 -3.50
N THR A 82 3.63 4.74 -3.82
CA THR A 82 3.53 3.51 -3.02
C THR A 82 4.81 2.70 -3.09
N ASN A 83 5.40 2.50 -4.27
CA ASN A 83 6.69 1.83 -4.44
C ASN A 83 7.82 2.54 -3.67
N TYR A 84 7.87 3.86 -3.74
CA TYR A 84 8.89 4.66 -3.08
C TYR A 84 8.83 4.50 -1.55
N ILE A 85 7.64 4.54 -0.97
CA ILE A 85 7.45 4.34 0.48
C ILE A 85 7.76 2.89 0.89
N SER A 86 7.37 1.90 0.09
CA SER A 86 7.73 0.50 0.30
C SER A 86 9.23 0.32 0.41
N LEU A 87 10.00 0.94 -0.49
CA LEU A 87 11.45 0.85 -0.49
C LEU A 87 12.12 1.67 0.62
N ASP A 88 11.65 2.89 0.87
CA ASP A 88 12.26 3.78 1.85
C ASP A 88 12.00 3.27 3.28
N ARG A 89 10.76 2.89 3.58
CA ARG A 89 10.30 2.59 4.94
C ARG A 89 9.95 1.12 5.20
N ALA A 90 10.10 0.23 4.22
CA ALA A 90 9.68 -1.17 4.33
C ALA A 90 8.18 -1.29 4.71
N ARG A 91 7.35 -0.41 4.12
CA ARG A 91 5.91 -0.40 4.35
C ARG A 91 5.17 -0.46 3.00
N PRO A 92 4.85 -1.67 2.52
CA PRO A 92 3.99 -1.85 1.36
C PRO A 92 2.69 -1.08 1.50
N LEU A 93 2.25 -0.47 0.40
CA LEU A 93 1.02 0.30 0.32
C LEU A 93 0.31 -0.01 -0.99
N HIS A 94 -1.01 0.10 -0.96
CA HIS A 94 -1.86 -0.01 -2.13
C HIS A 94 -2.75 1.23 -2.26
N ALA A 95 -3.15 1.55 -3.49
CA ALA A 95 -4.08 2.64 -3.78
C ALA A 95 -5.23 2.10 -4.61
N TYR A 96 -6.45 2.27 -4.10
CA TYR A 96 -7.68 1.94 -4.81
C TYR A 96 -8.31 3.20 -5.38
N ASP A 97 -8.97 3.08 -6.54
CA ASP A 97 -9.83 4.14 -7.05
C ASP A 97 -11.11 4.17 -6.23
N ALA A 98 -11.26 5.22 -5.40
CA ALA A 98 -12.39 5.35 -4.49
C ALA A 98 -13.75 5.38 -5.22
N ALA A 99 -13.79 5.80 -6.48
CA ALA A 99 -15.02 5.81 -7.27
C ALA A 99 -15.46 4.40 -7.74
N LYS A 100 -14.57 3.40 -7.64
CA LYS A 100 -14.84 2.02 -8.03
C LYS A 100 -15.11 1.09 -6.84
N LEU A 101 -14.89 1.57 -5.61
CA LEU A 101 -15.16 0.80 -4.41
C LEU A 101 -16.67 0.72 -4.16
N ALA A 102 -17.13 -0.45 -3.72
CA ALA A 102 -18.51 -0.69 -3.31
C ALA A 102 -18.59 -1.02 -1.82
N GLY A 103 -19.20 -0.15 -1.02
CA GLY A 103 -19.38 -0.40 0.41
C GLY A 103 -18.08 -0.38 1.23
N PRO A 104 -18.04 -1.10 2.37
CA PRO A 104 -16.86 -1.17 3.25
C PRO A 104 -15.68 -1.89 2.59
N VAL A 105 -14.47 -1.40 2.82
CA VAL A 105 -13.24 -2.14 2.47
C VAL A 105 -12.81 -2.97 3.67
N VAL A 106 -12.75 -4.28 3.48
CA VAL A 106 -12.60 -5.26 4.56
C VAL A 106 -11.35 -6.10 4.35
N ALA A 107 -10.47 -6.15 5.34
CA ALA A 107 -9.43 -7.18 5.42
C ALA A 107 -9.98 -8.40 6.15
N ARG A 108 -10.02 -9.55 5.48
CA ARG A 108 -10.56 -10.81 6.01
C ARG A 108 -9.86 -12.03 5.41
N LEU A 109 -10.16 -13.20 5.95
CA LEU A 109 -9.80 -14.45 5.29
C LEU A 109 -10.67 -14.71 4.04
N GLY A 110 -10.07 -15.42 3.09
CA GLY A 110 -10.73 -15.89 1.89
C GLY A 110 -11.84 -16.90 2.19
N ARG A 111 -12.74 -17.09 1.23
CA ARG A 111 -13.82 -18.09 1.31
C ARG A 111 -13.72 -19.07 0.15
N LYS A 112 -14.13 -20.31 0.39
CA LYS A 112 -14.16 -21.34 -0.66
C LYS A 112 -14.96 -20.87 -1.88
N GLY A 113 -14.33 -21.00 -3.05
CA GLY A 113 -14.93 -20.63 -4.34
C GLY A 113 -14.69 -19.19 -4.76
N GLU A 114 -14.09 -18.35 -3.89
CA GLU A 114 -13.68 -17.01 -4.28
C GLU A 114 -12.51 -17.04 -5.25
N VAL A 115 -12.49 -16.05 -6.13
CA VAL A 115 -11.42 -15.82 -7.10
C VAL A 115 -11.09 -14.33 -7.13
N LEU A 116 -9.86 -14.02 -7.52
CA LEU A 116 -9.41 -12.67 -7.82
C LEU A 116 -8.92 -12.61 -9.26
N GLU A 117 -9.49 -11.72 -10.06
CA GLU A 117 -8.88 -11.29 -11.32
C GLU A 117 -7.83 -10.22 -11.01
N ALA A 118 -6.55 -10.56 -11.21
CA ALA A 118 -5.45 -9.67 -10.88
C ALA A 118 -5.09 -8.75 -12.05
N LEU A 119 -4.31 -7.71 -11.74
CA LEU A 119 -3.85 -6.72 -12.73
C LEU A 119 -2.96 -7.30 -13.83
N ASP A 120 -2.43 -8.51 -13.67
CA ASP A 120 -1.66 -9.22 -14.70
C ASP A 120 -2.56 -10.02 -15.68
N GLY A 121 -3.89 -9.89 -15.55
CA GLY A 121 -4.88 -10.56 -16.39
C GLY A 121 -5.12 -12.03 -16.03
N LYS A 122 -4.56 -12.51 -14.91
CA LYS A 122 -4.78 -13.88 -14.44
C LYS A 122 -5.83 -13.92 -13.35
N THR A 123 -6.55 -15.04 -13.32
CA THR A 123 -7.48 -15.36 -12.24
C THR A 123 -6.81 -16.29 -11.23
N TYR A 124 -6.82 -15.89 -9.97
CA TYR A 124 -6.27 -16.64 -8.85
C TYR A 124 -7.41 -17.20 -8.00
N LYS A 125 -7.32 -18.48 -7.63
CA LYS A 125 -8.21 -19.07 -6.63
C LYS A 125 -7.81 -18.57 -5.24
N VAL A 126 -8.79 -18.15 -4.47
CA VAL A 126 -8.59 -17.69 -3.09
C VAL A 126 -8.81 -18.87 -2.15
N GLY A 127 -7.78 -19.17 -1.34
CA GLY A 127 -7.87 -20.17 -0.28
C GLY A 127 -8.44 -19.58 1.01
N GLU A 128 -8.96 -20.43 1.89
CA GLU A 128 -9.58 -20.01 3.16
C GLU A 128 -8.56 -19.48 4.18
N GLU A 129 -7.27 -19.80 4.01
CA GLU A 129 -6.19 -19.26 4.85
C GLU A 129 -5.55 -17.98 4.25
N MET A 130 -5.97 -17.56 3.06
CA MET A 130 -5.41 -16.37 2.43
C MET A 130 -6.07 -15.12 3.01
N CYS A 131 -5.27 -14.17 3.49
CA CYS A 131 -5.74 -12.82 3.76
C CYS A 131 -6.10 -12.15 2.43
N VAL A 132 -7.28 -11.56 2.36
CA VAL A 132 -7.78 -10.84 1.18
C VAL A 132 -8.35 -9.49 1.59
N ILE A 133 -8.30 -8.55 0.65
CA ILE A 133 -8.98 -7.27 0.73
C ILE A 133 -10.22 -7.34 -0.14
N THR A 134 -11.38 -7.04 0.45
CA THR A 134 -12.67 -7.15 -0.24
C THR A 134 -13.48 -5.87 -0.10
N ASP A 135 -14.42 -5.71 -1.00
CA ASP A 135 -15.54 -4.79 -0.85
C ASP A 135 -16.86 -5.56 -1.16
N ASP A 136 -17.99 -4.89 -1.30
CA ASP A 136 -19.28 -5.53 -1.58
C ASP A 136 -19.32 -6.22 -2.96
N SER A 137 -18.38 -5.92 -3.87
CA SER A 137 -18.26 -6.60 -5.16
C SER A 137 -17.51 -7.94 -5.07
N GLY A 138 -16.77 -8.18 -3.99
CA GLY A 138 -16.00 -9.40 -3.76
C GLY A 138 -14.53 -9.12 -3.46
N VAL A 139 -13.64 -10.04 -3.87
CA VAL A 139 -12.21 -9.92 -3.62
C VAL A 139 -11.59 -8.90 -4.59
N ILE A 140 -11.02 -7.83 -4.04
CA ILE A 140 -10.38 -6.75 -4.79
C ILE A 140 -8.86 -6.72 -4.62
N GLY A 141 -8.30 -7.60 -3.77
CA GLY A 141 -6.86 -7.78 -3.61
C GLY A 141 -6.51 -8.97 -2.72
N LEU A 142 -5.30 -9.49 -2.90
CA LEU A 142 -4.68 -10.41 -1.92
C LEU A 142 -3.94 -9.58 -0.88
N GLY A 143 -3.98 -10.00 0.38
CA GLY A 143 -3.26 -9.34 1.47
C GLY A 143 -1.74 -9.50 1.31
N GLY A 144 -1.03 -8.39 1.23
CA GLY A 144 0.42 -8.31 1.02
C GLY A 144 0.86 -6.97 0.46
#